data_AF-A0A931SZ73-F1
#
_entry.id   AF-A0A931SZ73-F1
#
_cell.length_a   1.000
_cell.length_b   1.000
_cell.length_c   1.000
_cell.angle_alpha   90.00
_cell.angle_beta   90.00
_cell.angle_gamma   90.00
#
_symmetry.space_group_name_H-M   'P 1'
#
loop_
_entity.id
_entity.type
_entity.pdbx_description
1 polymer ?
#
loop_
_entity_poly.entity_id
_entity_poly.type
_entity_poly.pdbx_seq_one_letter_code
_entity_poly.pdbx_strand_id
1 'polypeptide(L)'
;MKCSEARDLILESLTGTTPPDRRRALLAHLQECSSCRREAAEKEETVATLRAVPEPRLQGDLWAEFMVALDRRIAEEMTGWRWLVRLLRTPRIAWGAAAATSVVVVALAVILFVWPFSQSERAANDDAQADLSGLVTESVVQSIPSMTTVLTSWKAGLSAPDVSYELVSTGGR
;
A
#
# COMPACT_ATOMS: atom_id res chain seq x y z
N MET A 1 -13.32 -19.91 2.54
CA MET A 1 -13.28 -18.48 2.13
C MET A 1 -13.83 -17.63 3.24
N LYS A 2 -13.27 -16.45 3.48
CA LYS A 2 -13.78 -15.49 4.46
C LYS A 2 -14.95 -14.70 3.87
N CYS A 3 -15.87 -14.22 4.71
CA CYS A 3 -17.00 -13.42 4.26
C CYS A 3 -16.58 -12.13 3.53
N SER A 4 -15.46 -11.51 3.94
CA SER A 4 -14.91 -10.33 3.26
C SER A 4 -14.52 -10.62 1.81
N GLU A 5 -13.74 -11.70 1.60
CA GLU A 5 -13.34 -12.15 0.26
C GLU A 5 -14.56 -12.52 -0.60
N ALA A 6 -15.58 -13.14 0.01
CA ALA A 6 -16.81 -13.49 -0.69
C ALA A 6 -17.55 -12.24 -1.19
N ARG A 7 -17.60 -11.16 -0.39
CA ARG A 7 -18.26 -9.90 -0.79
C ARG A 7 -17.61 -9.26 -2.00
N ASP A 8 -16.29 -9.22 -2.04
CA ASP A 8 -15.55 -8.68 -3.19
C ASP A 8 -15.82 -9.53 -4.45
N LEU A 9 -15.82 -10.86 -4.30
CA LEU A 9 -16.10 -11.78 -5.40
C LEU A 9 -17.55 -11.73 -5.89
N ILE A 10 -18.53 -11.39 -5.04
CA ILE A 10 -19.91 -11.19 -5.50
C ILE A 10 -19.94 -10.08 -6.56
N LEU A 11 -19.29 -8.94 -6.31
CA LEU A 11 -19.26 -7.82 -7.26
C LEU A 11 -18.55 -8.20 -8.57
N GLU A 12 -17.39 -8.85 -8.48
CA GLU A 12 -16.63 -9.31 -9.63
C GLU A 12 -17.42 -10.33 -10.48
N SER A 13 -18.25 -11.16 -9.82
CA SER A 13 -19.06 -12.17 -10.50
C SER A 13 -20.20 -11.57 -11.32
N LEU A 14 -20.74 -10.43 -10.89
CA LEU A 14 -21.81 -9.72 -11.58
C LEU A 14 -21.33 -9.00 -12.85
N THR A 15 -20.05 -8.62 -12.89
CA THR A 15 -19.41 -7.99 -14.05
C THR A 15 -18.85 -8.98 -15.06
N GLY A 16 -18.91 -10.29 -14.77
CA GLY A 16 -18.56 -11.35 -15.71
C GLY A 16 -17.07 -11.65 -15.83
N THR A 17 -16.24 -11.18 -14.91
CA THR A 17 -14.76 -11.28 -14.98
C THR A 17 -14.15 -12.34 -14.06
N THR A 18 -14.96 -13.08 -13.30
CA THR A 18 -14.45 -14.02 -12.29
C THR A 18 -13.94 -15.35 -12.88
N PRO A 19 -12.70 -15.78 -12.55
CA PRO A 19 -12.20 -17.11 -12.90
C PRO A 19 -13.08 -18.27 -12.39
N PRO A 20 -13.16 -19.41 -13.10
CA PRO A 20 -14.07 -20.50 -12.77
C PRO A 20 -13.82 -21.09 -11.38
N ASP A 21 -12.57 -21.15 -10.94
CA ASP A 21 -12.18 -21.71 -9.64
C ASP A 21 -12.69 -20.83 -8.49
N ARG A 22 -12.55 -19.51 -8.63
CA ARG A 22 -13.06 -18.53 -7.65
C ARG A 22 -14.59 -18.52 -7.62
N ARG A 23 -15.24 -18.67 -8.79
CA ARG A 23 -16.70 -18.80 -8.86
C ARG A 23 -17.19 -20.05 -8.11
N ARG A 24 -16.51 -21.19 -8.25
CA ARG A 24 -16.85 -22.41 -7.49
C ARG A 24 -16.69 -22.21 -5.99
N ALA A 25 -15.60 -21.58 -5.56
CA ALA A 25 -15.39 -21.25 -4.15
C ALA A 25 -16.47 -20.30 -3.61
N LEU A 26 -16.91 -19.31 -4.39
CA LEU A 26 -18.00 -18.40 -4.03
C LEU A 26 -19.32 -19.14 -3.88
N LEU A 27 -19.68 -19.99 -4.83
CA LEU A 27 -20.92 -20.78 -4.75
C LEU A 27 -20.93 -21.69 -3.53
N ALA A 28 -19.80 -22.35 -3.21
CA ALA A 28 -19.68 -23.16 -2.00
C ALA A 28 -19.90 -22.31 -0.73
N HIS A 29 -19.29 -21.13 -0.64
CA HIS A 29 -19.49 -20.24 0.50
C HIS A 29 -20.95 -19.75 0.64
N LEU A 30 -21.60 -19.41 -0.48
CA LEU A 30 -22.99 -18.96 -0.48
C LEU A 30 -23.96 -20.07 0.00
N GLN A 31 -23.63 -21.35 -0.19
CA GLN A 31 -24.40 -22.47 0.35
C GLN A 31 -24.36 -22.55 1.88
N GLU A 32 -23.26 -22.10 2.50
CA GLU A 32 -23.03 -22.18 3.95
C GLU A 32 -23.41 -20.88 4.69
N CYS A 33 -23.23 -19.71 4.05
CA CYS A 33 -23.41 -18.41 4.68
C CYS A 33 -24.69 -17.70 4.21
N SER A 34 -25.71 -17.64 5.08
CA SER A 34 -26.98 -16.96 4.80
C SER A 34 -26.84 -15.44 4.63
N SER A 35 -25.92 -14.81 5.38
CA SER A 35 -25.66 -13.36 5.30
C SER A 35 -25.12 -12.97 3.93
N CYS A 36 -24.08 -13.66 3.44
CA CYS A 36 -23.53 -13.42 2.11
C CYS A 36 -24.52 -13.76 0.99
N ARG A 37 -25.41 -14.74 1.19
CA ARG A 37 -26.47 -15.07 0.23
C ARG A 37 -27.49 -13.95 0.09
N ARG A 38 -27.92 -13.35 1.20
CA ARG A 38 -28.82 -12.19 1.18
C ARG A 38 -28.17 -11.02 0.44
N GLU A 39 -26.90 -10.74 0.75
CA GLU A 39 -26.16 -9.66 0.10
C GLU A 39 -25.96 -9.90 -1.41
N ALA A 40 -25.73 -11.15 -1.82
CA ALA A 40 -25.69 -11.51 -3.24
C ALA A 40 -27.02 -11.25 -3.94
N ALA A 41 -28.14 -11.66 -3.33
CA ALA A 41 -29.48 -11.45 -3.88
C ALA A 41 -29.83 -9.96 -4.05
N GLU A 42 -29.51 -9.12 -3.05
CA GLU A 42 -29.72 -7.66 -3.12
C GLU A 42 -28.94 -7.01 -4.29
N LYS A 43 -27.69 -7.44 -4.50
CA LYS A 43 -26.86 -6.94 -5.60
C LYS A 43 -27.35 -7.47 -6.96
N GLU A 44 -27.77 -8.72 -7.04
CA GLU A 44 -28.39 -9.30 -8.24
C GLU A 44 -29.68 -8.56 -8.63
N GLU A 45 -30.53 -8.24 -7.66
CA GLU A 45 -31.75 -7.44 -7.87
C GLU A 45 -31.44 -6.03 -8.39
N THR A 46 -30.42 -5.39 -7.82
CA THR A 46 -29.95 -4.07 -8.29
C THR A 46 -29.47 -4.15 -9.74
N VAL A 47 -28.65 -5.14 -10.08
CA VAL A 47 -28.16 -5.35 -11.45
C VAL A 47 -29.31 -5.70 -12.41
N ALA A 48 -30.27 -6.50 -11.97
CA ALA A 48 -31.46 -6.82 -12.76
C ALA A 48 -32.28 -5.55 -13.07
N THR A 49 -32.45 -4.67 -12.08
CA THR A 49 -33.12 -3.37 -12.25
C THR A 49 -32.39 -2.49 -13.26
N LEU A 50 -31.06 -2.41 -13.17
CA LEU A 50 -30.26 -1.64 -14.12
C LEU A 50 -30.32 -2.21 -15.55
N ARG A 51 -30.32 -3.54 -15.70
CA ARG A 51 -30.44 -4.20 -17.01
C ARG A 51 -31.84 -4.08 -17.62
N ALA A 52 -32.86 -3.85 -16.80
CA ALA A 52 -34.22 -3.61 -17.27
C ALA A 52 -34.39 -2.20 -17.87
N VAL A 53 -33.47 -1.27 -17.61
CA VAL A 53 -33.47 0.04 -18.24
C VAL A 53 -33.25 -0.14 -19.75
N PRO A 54 -34.18 0.32 -20.60
CA PRO A 54 -34.02 0.22 -22.04
C PRO A 54 -32.72 0.87 -22.48
N GLU A 55 -31.90 0.14 -23.25
CA GLU A 55 -30.68 0.70 -23.80
C GLU A 55 -31.04 1.91 -24.67
N PRO A 56 -30.50 3.11 -24.37
CA PRO A 56 -30.83 4.30 -25.14
C PRO A 56 -30.40 4.05 -26.57
N ARG A 57 -31.36 4.11 -27.51
CA ARG A 57 -31.04 4.08 -28.93
C ARG A 57 -30.22 5.32 -29.25
N LEU A 58 -28.92 5.13 -29.48
CA LEU A 58 -28.06 6.15 -30.05
C LEU A 58 -28.68 6.57 -31.38
N GLN A 59 -29.08 7.85 -31.48
CA GLN A 59 -29.69 8.36 -32.71
C GLN A 59 -28.58 8.59 -33.75
N GLY A 60 -28.70 7.95 -34.91
CA GLY A 60 -27.88 8.25 -36.10
C GLY A 60 -26.39 7.94 -35.95
N ASP A 61 -25.57 8.76 -36.63
CA ASP A 61 -24.12 8.58 -36.79
C ASP A 61 -23.29 9.08 -35.59
N LEU A 62 -23.90 9.34 -34.44
CA LEU A 62 -23.24 9.83 -33.22
C LEU A 62 -22.00 9.00 -32.86
N TRP A 63 -22.08 7.68 -32.98
CA TRP A 63 -20.94 6.81 -32.69
C TRP A 63 -19.81 6.98 -33.70
N ALA A 64 -20.14 7.12 -34.99
CA ALA A 64 -19.15 7.38 -36.04
C ALA A 64 -18.49 8.75 -35.85
N GLU A 65 -19.26 9.79 -35.56
CA GLU A 65 -18.75 11.12 -35.25
C GLU A 65 -17.86 11.13 -34.01
N PHE A 66 -18.28 10.42 -32.95
CA PHE A 66 -17.48 10.26 -31.74
C PHE A 66 -16.15 9.57 -32.03
N MET A 67 -16.16 8.46 -32.78
CA MET A 67 -14.93 7.73 -33.14
C MET A 67 -13.99 8.59 -33.98
N VAL A 68 -14.50 9.36 -34.95
CA VAL A 68 -13.69 10.30 -35.73
C VAL A 68 -13.10 11.41 -34.86
N ALA A 69 -13.88 11.96 -33.92
CA ALA A 69 -13.40 12.97 -33.00
C ALA A 69 -12.34 12.42 -32.03
N LEU A 70 -12.51 11.17 -31.59
CA LEU A 70 -11.56 10.45 -30.74
C LEU A 70 -10.25 10.19 -31.48
N ASP A 71 -10.31 9.65 -32.70
CA ASP A 71 -9.13 9.40 -33.53
C ASP A 71 -8.35 10.69 -33.81
N ARG A 72 -9.05 11.80 -34.05
CA ARG A 72 -8.41 13.11 -34.22
C ARG A 72 -7.66 13.53 -32.95
N ARG A 73 -8.26 13.39 -31.77
CA ARG A 73 -7.57 13.70 -30.49
C ARG A 73 -6.36 12.82 -30.25
N ILE A 74 -6.49 11.51 -30.48
CA ILE A 74 -5.37 10.58 -30.35
C ILE A 74 -4.24 10.97 -31.31
N ALA A 75 -4.56 11.32 -32.56
CA ALA A 75 -3.58 11.75 -33.54
C ALA A 75 -2.87 13.06 -33.11
N GLU A 76 -3.61 14.05 -32.60
CA GLU A 76 -3.06 15.31 -32.09
C GLU A 76 -2.08 15.07 -30.92
N GLU A 77 -2.45 14.26 -29.93
CA GLU A 77 -1.55 13.91 -28.82
C GLU A 77 -0.31 13.14 -29.31
N MET A 78 -0.49 12.19 -30.24
CA MET A 78 0.62 11.45 -30.81
C MET A 78 1.54 12.32 -31.66
N THR A 79 1.07 13.39 -32.30
CA THR A 79 1.95 14.30 -33.05
C THR A 79 2.93 15.06 -32.17
N GLY A 80 2.49 15.50 -30.98
CA GLY A 80 3.38 16.13 -29.97
C GLY A 80 4.44 15.15 -29.48
N TRP A 81 4.05 13.91 -29.15
CA TRP A 81 4.99 12.86 -28.75
C TRP A 81 5.96 12.48 -29.88
N ARG A 82 5.49 12.38 -31.12
CA ARG A 82 6.34 12.10 -32.29
C ARG A 82 7.36 13.19 -32.54
N TRP A 83 7.00 14.47 -32.38
CA TRP A 83 7.96 15.57 -32.46
C TRP A 83 9.00 15.49 -31.35
N LEU A 84 8.59 15.21 -30.11
CA LEU A 84 9.49 15.03 -28.97
C LEU A 84 10.47 13.87 -29.21
N VAL A 85 9.97 12.70 -29.62
CA VAL A 85 10.81 11.53 -29.94
C VAL A 85 11.77 11.84 -31.10
N ARG A 86 11.34 12.62 -32.10
CA ARG A 86 12.19 13.03 -33.23
C ARG A 86 13.29 13.99 -32.79
N LEU A 87 12.98 14.91 -31.86
CA LEU A 87 13.96 15.82 -31.26
C LEU A 87 14.98 15.06 -30.39
N LEU A 88 14.54 14.08 -29.60
CA LEU A 88 15.44 13.21 -28.83
C LEU A 88 16.32 12.31 -29.73
N ARG A 89 15.87 11.97 -30.94
CA ARG A 89 16.65 11.21 -31.93
C ARG A 89 17.69 12.04 -32.69
N THR A 90 17.73 13.35 -32.50
CA THR A 90 18.73 14.19 -33.17
C THR A 90 20.12 13.95 -32.56
N PRO A 91 21.15 13.60 -33.35
CA PRO A 91 22.44 13.10 -32.84
C PRO A 91 23.22 14.12 -32.01
N ARG A 92 22.90 15.42 -32.14
CA ARG A 92 23.51 16.50 -31.35
C ARG A 92 23.07 16.52 -29.88
N ILE A 93 21.87 16.01 -29.58
CA ILE A 93 21.36 15.89 -28.20
C ILE A 93 21.75 14.52 -27.61
N ALA A 94 21.93 13.50 -28.45
CA ALA A 94 22.32 12.16 -28.04
C ALA A 94 23.66 12.09 -27.29
N TRP A 95 24.62 12.97 -27.61
CA TRP A 95 25.93 12.99 -26.94
C TRP A 95 25.88 13.64 -25.55
N GLY A 96 25.00 14.62 -25.32
CA GLY A 96 24.77 15.18 -23.98
C GLY A 96 23.82 14.33 -23.13
N ALA A 97 22.86 13.66 -23.76
CA ALA A 97 21.87 12.83 -23.09
C ALA A 97 22.44 11.52 -22.52
N ALA A 98 23.48 10.94 -23.15
CA ALA A 98 24.09 9.69 -22.67
C ALA A 98 24.66 9.79 -21.25
N ALA A 99 25.16 10.96 -20.83
CA ALA A 99 25.65 11.21 -19.48
C ALA A 99 24.52 11.47 -18.46
N ALA A 100 23.39 12.04 -18.91
CA ALA A 100 22.26 12.36 -18.02
C ALA A 100 21.33 11.14 -17.80
N THR A 101 21.20 10.24 -18.77
CA THR A 101 20.35 9.05 -18.66
C THR A 101 20.89 8.05 -17.64
N SER A 102 22.21 7.95 -17.45
CA SER A 102 22.79 7.06 -16.43
C SER A 102 22.41 7.51 -15.01
N VAL A 103 22.42 8.81 -14.74
CA VAL A 103 22.02 9.37 -13.44
C VAL A 103 20.55 9.09 -13.15
N VAL A 104 19.66 9.30 -14.14
CA VAL A 104 18.23 9.04 -13.96
C VAL A 104 17.95 7.57 -13.78
N VAL A 105 18.57 6.67 -14.57
CA VAL A 105 18.37 5.21 -14.43
C VAL A 105 18.89 4.72 -13.08
N VAL A 106 20.04 5.22 -12.61
CA VAL A 106 20.56 4.87 -11.27
C VAL A 106 19.63 5.40 -10.18
N ALA A 107 19.14 6.64 -10.29
CA ALA A 107 18.20 7.20 -9.31
C ALA A 107 16.87 6.42 -9.29
N LEU A 108 16.32 6.06 -10.45
CA LEU A 108 15.11 5.25 -10.57
C LEU A 108 15.33 3.82 -10.05
N ALA A 109 16.48 3.21 -10.31
CA ALA A 109 16.83 1.91 -9.76
C ALA A 109 16.96 1.96 -8.23
N VAL A 110 17.59 3.01 -7.67
CA VAL A 110 17.65 3.22 -6.21
C VAL A 110 16.24 3.41 -5.63
N ILE A 111 15.39 4.21 -6.28
CA ILE A 111 14.01 4.42 -5.81
C ILE A 111 13.18 3.13 -5.92
N LEU A 112 13.31 2.35 -6.99
CA LEU A 112 12.50 1.16 -7.19
C LEU A 112 13.00 -0.07 -6.44
N PHE A 113 14.31 -0.20 -6.20
CA PHE A 113 14.88 -1.38 -5.52
C PHE A 113 15.24 -1.13 -4.05
N VAL A 114 15.69 0.06 -3.68
CA VAL A 114 16.13 0.35 -2.30
C VAL A 114 14.98 0.91 -1.47
N TRP A 115 14.10 1.72 -2.07
CA TRP A 115 12.97 2.32 -1.34
C TRP A 115 11.91 1.32 -0.84
N PRO A 116 11.48 0.29 -1.59
CA PRO A 116 10.46 -0.63 -1.09
C PRO A 116 10.95 -1.45 0.11
N PHE A 117 12.26 -1.73 0.20
CA PHE A 117 12.86 -2.39 1.36
C PHE A 117 12.76 -1.53 2.63
N SER A 118 12.94 -0.21 2.50
CA SER A 118 12.76 0.71 3.64
C SER A 118 11.30 0.92 4.04
N GLN A 119 10.34 0.76 3.12
CA GLN A 119 8.92 0.86 3.44
C GLN A 119 8.40 -0.40 4.15
N SER A 120 8.89 -1.60 3.81
CA SER A 120 8.51 -2.81 4.53
C SER A 120 8.96 -2.77 6.00
N GLU A 121 10.14 -2.22 6.28
CA GLU A 121 10.60 -2.04 7.66
C GLU A 121 9.78 -0.97 8.40
N ARG A 122 9.41 0.13 7.75
CA ARG A 122 8.57 1.18 8.37
C ARG A 122 7.14 0.71 8.66
N ALA A 123 6.50 -0.01 7.73
CA ALA A 123 5.16 -0.53 7.94
C ALA A 123 5.12 -1.57 9.07
N ALA A 124 6.13 -2.46 9.14
CA ALA A 124 6.22 -3.44 10.22
C ALA A 124 6.48 -2.78 11.59
N ASN A 125 7.25 -1.69 11.62
CA ASN A 125 7.55 -0.97 12.86
C ASN A 125 6.38 -0.09 13.32
N ASP A 126 5.62 0.51 12.40
CA ASP A 126 4.42 1.27 12.72
C ASP A 126 3.30 0.37 13.26
N ASP A 127 3.11 -0.83 12.69
CA ASP A 127 2.17 -1.83 13.24
C ASP A 127 2.62 -2.32 14.63
N ALA A 128 3.91 -2.60 14.82
CA ALA A 128 4.45 -2.99 16.12
C ALA A 128 4.32 -1.85 17.16
N GLN A 129 4.52 -0.60 16.76
CA GLN A 129 4.38 0.56 17.62
C GLN A 129 2.90 0.87 17.95
N ALA A 130 1.99 0.65 17.01
CA ALA A 130 0.55 0.76 17.23
C ALA A 130 0.07 -0.30 18.24
N ASP A 131 0.53 -1.55 18.12
CA ASP A 131 0.17 -2.65 19.03
C ASP A 131 0.75 -2.42 20.45
N LEU A 132 1.98 -1.91 20.53
CA LEU A 132 2.58 -1.51 21.81
C LEU A 132 1.87 -0.32 22.45
N SER A 133 1.41 0.65 21.67
CA SER A 133 0.70 1.82 22.20
C SER A 133 -0.64 1.47 22.87
N GLY A 134 -1.27 0.36 22.47
CA GLY A 134 -2.46 -0.19 23.13
C GLY A 134 -2.17 -0.92 24.45
N LEU A 135 -0.94 -1.43 24.62
CA LEU A 135 -0.49 -2.14 25.83
C LEU A 135 0.12 -1.20 26.87
N VAL A 136 0.58 -0.01 26.47
CA VAL A 136 0.99 1.05 27.39
C VAL A 136 -0.26 1.76 27.90
N THR A 137 -0.91 1.18 28.91
CA THR A 137 -2.00 1.85 29.63
C THR A 137 -1.53 3.17 30.24
N GLU A 138 -2.43 4.15 30.39
CA GLU A 138 -2.20 5.43 31.07
C GLU A 138 -1.47 5.27 32.43
N SER A 139 -1.70 4.13 33.10
CA SER A 139 -1.03 3.74 34.35
C SER A 139 0.49 3.53 34.22
N VAL A 140 0.97 3.04 33.08
CA VAL A 140 2.41 2.87 32.81
C VAL A 140 3.03 4.24 32.56
N VAL A 141 2.38 5.11 31.78
CA VAL A 141 2.86 6.47 31.49
C VAL A 141 2.98 7.32 32.77
N GLN A 142 2.03 7.18 33.70
CA GLN A 142 2.12 7.85 35.02
C GLN A 142 3.25 7.32 35.93
N SER A 143 3.76 6.11 35.68
CA SER A 143 4.86 5.53 36.46
C SER A 143 6.27 5.89 35.92
N ILE A 144 6.36 6.43 34.70
CA ILE A 144 7.65 6.77 34.05
C ILE A 144 8.45 7.84 34.83
N PRO A 145 7.86 8.90 35.41
CA PRO A 145 8.63 9.90 36.15
C PRO A 145 9.34 9.35 37.39
N SER A 146 8.84 8.26 37.99
CA SER A 146 9.52 7.63 39.13
C SER A 146 10.69 6.76 38.67
N MET A 147 10.59 6.09 37.51
CA MET A 147 11.68 5.28 36.95
C MET A 147 12.87 6.11 36.46
N THR A 148 12.68 7.32 35.95
CA THR A 148 13.80 8.19 35.56
C THR A 148 14.65 8.58 36.78
N THR A 149 14.03 8.75 37.95
CA THR A 149 14.70 9.02 39.23
C THR A 149 15.51 7.80 39.72
N VAL A 150 14.99 6.60 39.48
CA VAL A 150 15.70 5.34 39.79
C VAL A 150 16.87 5.11 38.82
N LEU A 151 16.68 5.34 37.52
CA LEU A 151 17.74 5.18 36.53
C LEU A 151 18.87 6.20 36.68
N THR A 152 18.54 7.44 37.05
CA THR A 152 19.55 8.47 37.34
C THR A 152 20.33 8.16 38.61
N SER A 153 19.69 7.68 39.67
CA SER A 153 20.40 7.25 40.89
C SER A 153 21.26 6.00 40.64
N TRP A 154 20.78 5.03 39.86
CA TRP A 154 21.56 3.85 39.48
C TRP A 154 22.74 4.18 38.57
N LYS A 155 22.53 5.05 37.57
CA LYS A 155 23.59 5.54 36.68
C LYS A 155 24.63 6.36 37.45
N ALA A 156 24.22 7.17 38.42
CA ALA A 156 25.14 7.89 39.30
C ALA A 156 25.96 6.93 40.17
N GLY A 157 25.35 5.87 40.70
CA GLY A 157 26.04 4.83 41.47
C GLY A 157 27.05 4.01 40.64
N LEU A 158 26.70 3.66 39.40
CA LEU A 158 27.58 2.93 38.48
C LEU A 158 28.70 3.78 37.87
N SER A 159 28.51 5.10 37.81
CA SER A 159 29.51 6.03 37.27
C SER A 159 30.48 6.53 38.34
N ALA A 160 30.32 6.12 39.59
CA ALA A 160 31.27 6.42 40.64
C ALA A 160 32.56 5.62 40.40
N PRO A 161 33.71 6.27 40.12
CA PRO A 161 34.98 5.58 39.94
C PRO A 161 35.41 4.96 41.27
N ASP A 162 35.64 3.64 41.24
CA ASP A 162 36.27 2.80 42.26
C ASP A 162 36.00 3.18 43.73
N VAL A 163 34.94 2.60 44.29
CA VAL A 163 34.84 2.45 45.75
C VAL A 163 35.93 1.45 46.17
N SER A 164 37.10 1.96 46.55
CA SER A 164 38.17 1.19 47.14
C SER A 164 37.70 0.64 48.49
N TYR A 165 37.32 -0.65 48.50
CA TYR A 165 37.14 -1.40 49.73
C TYR A 165 38.50 -1.53 50.41
N GLU A 166 38.80 -0.62 51.35
CA GLU A 166 39.90 -0.83 52.28
C GLU A 166 39.57 -2.06 53.11
N LEU A 167 40.20 -3.18 52.76
CA LEU A 167 40.20 -4.40 53.55
C LEU A 167 40.81 -4.06 54.91
N VAL A 168 39.94 -3.87 55.90
CA VAL A 168 40.30 -3.77 57.31
C VAL A 168 40.90 -5.12 57.72
N SER A 169 42.22 -5.23 57.57
CA SER A 169 43.02 -6.33 58.06
C SER A 169 43.08 -6.20 59.59
N THR A 170 42.17 -6.86 60.29
CA THR A 170 42.30 -7.13 61.73
C THR A 170 43.38 -8.19 61.93
N GLY A 171 44.63 -7.73 61.97
CA GLY A 171 45.75 -8.53 62.46
C GLY A 171 45.58 -8.81 63.95
N GLY A 172 45.29 -10.06 64.30
CA GLY A 172 45.33 -10.58 65.66
C GLY A 172 46.28 -11.77 65.72
N ARG A 173 47.42 -11.56 66.37
CA ARG A 173 48.33 -12.62 66.85
C ARG A 173 47.75 -13.29 68.08
#